data_AF-A0A9P0JF09-F1
#
_entry.id   AF-A0A9P0JF09-F1
#
_cell.length_a   1.000
_cell.length_b   1.000
_cell.length_c   1.000
_cell.angle_alpha   90.00
_cell.angle_beta   90.00
_cell.angle_gamma   90.00
#
_symmetry.space_group_name_H-M   'P 1'
#
loop_
_entity.id
_entity.type
_entity.pdbx_description
1 polymer ?
#
loop_
_entity_poly.entity_id
_entity_poly.type
_entity_poly.pdbx_seq_one_letter_code
_entity_poly.pdbx_strand_id
1 'polypeptide(L)'
;MHSLKKKDWDKIYISLFSYLIVFKILQGYCFPIKSININTLIISLFTPPYVMDYIVTISSCFFLQNLYVRFQSLNDLWKCLPPKLVAVPGQWTNIEIVVLMENTRLMHTELCELLNYFTRGYGPLLLGFYTFSFITMLIGIYFIVNDGPLTAVGSIEKHRALIPLLVHLQLFAFMVSIIIFVSSVNDKRMKMISYLRLYQISNLQPDIKQQIKMFMEQISANELDRITAFGFFDIDLNLVTSILVLLITGISTMIQMKDHPIILQLNYETKSFLVKVFE
;
A
#
# COMPACT_ATOMS: atom_id res chain seq x y z
N MET A 1 -13.80 15.77 -4.98
CA MET A 1 -12.60 14.92 -4.79
C MET A 1 -11.77 14.97 -6.06
N HIS A 2 -10.64 15.68 -6.01
CA HIS A 2 -9.82 16.02 -7.18
C HIS A 2 -9.20 14.74 -7.78
N SER A 3 -9.43 14.48 -9.07
CA SER A 3 -8.76 13.40 -9.79
C SER A 3 -7.26 13.73 -9.86
N LEU A 4 -6.43 12.98 -9.14
CA LEU A 4 -4.96 13.08 -9.22
C LEU A 4 -4.53 12.68 -10.63
N LYS A 5 -3.94 13.64 -11.37
CA LYS A 5 -3.48 13.38 -12.75
C LYS A 5 -2.26 12.47 -12.70
N LYS A 6 -1.98 11.75 -13.79
CA LYS A 6 -0.76 10.91 -13.95
C LYS A 6 0.52 11.63 -13.47
N LYS A 7 0.62 12.94 -13.75
CA LYS A 7 1.71 13.83 -13.35
C LYS A 7 1.89 13.99 -11.83
N ASP A 8 0.85 13.79 -11.03
CA ASP A 8 0.92 13.89 -9.57
C ASP A 8 1.46 12.62 -8.93
N TRP A 9 1.26 11.47 -9.58
CA TRP A 9 1.82 10.20 -9.15
C TRP A 9 3.30 10.08 -9.49
N ASP A 10 3.72 10.58 -10.66
CA ASP A 10 5.15 10.67 -11.00
C ASP A 10 5.91 11.51 -9.95
N LYS A 11 5.29 12.57 -9.42
CA LYS A 11 5.86 13.35 -8.30
C LYS A 11 5.98 12.53 -7.01
N ILE A 12 5.01 11.67 -6.70
CA ILE A 12 5.07 10.79 -5.53
C ILE A 12 6.20 9.77 -5.67
N TYR A 13 6.39 9.18 -6.86
CA TYR A 13 7.53 8.29 -7.13
C TYR A 13 8.87 9.01 -7.01
N ILE A 14 9.00 10.17 -7.65
CA ILE A 14 10.22 10.98 -7.57
C ILE A 14 10.49 11.39 -6.12
N SER A 15 9.44 11.72 -5.35
CA SER A 15 9.55 12.05 -3.93
C SER A 15 10.04 10.84 -3.12
N LEU A 16 9.46 9.65 -3.30
CA LEU A 16 9.89 8.42 -2.61
C LEU A 16 11.33 8.03 -2.97
N PHE A 17 11.73 8.19 -4.23
CA PHE A 17 13.09 7.93 -4.70
C PHE A 17 14.10 8.95 -4.15
N SER A 18 13.76 10.23 -4.20
CA SER A 18 14.59 11.29 -3.61
C SER A 18 14.76 11.08 -2.11
N TYR A 19 13.70 10.70 -1.39
CA TYR A 19 13.75 10.39 0.04
C TYR A 19 14.73 9.25 0.33
N LEU A 20 14.71 8.16 -0.44
CA LEU A 20 15.63 7.04 -0.25
C LEU A 20 17.09 7.46 -0.45
N ILE A 21 17.37 8.27 -1.47
CA ILE A 21 18.73 8.79 -1.73
C ILE A 21 19.19 9.67 -0.57
N VAL A 22 18.37 10.65 -0.17
CA VAL A 22 18.69 11.54 0.95
C VAL A 22 18.91 10.73 2.24
N PHE A 23 18.09 9.72 2.49
CA PHE A 23 18.22 8.87 3.67
C PHE A 23 19.53 8.07 3.65
N LYS A 24 19.91 7.44 2.52
CA LYS A 24 21.18 6.71 2.40
C LYS A 24 22.40 7.64 2.55
N ILE A 25 22.32 8.86 2.01
CA ILE A 25 23.37 9.89 2.20
C ILE A 25 23.49 10.26 3.68
N LEU A 26 22.37 10.53 4.35
CA LEU A 26 22.33 10.86 5.78
C LEU A 26 22.90 9.72 6.64
N GLN A 27 22.55 8.48 6.31
CA GLN A 27 23.09 7.30 6.99
C GLN A 27 24.61 7.18 6.79
N GLY A 28 25.11 7.34 5.57
CA GLY A 28 26.54 7.30 5.27
C GLY A 28 27.33 8.40 6.01
N TYR A 29 26.71 9.57 6.19
CA TYR A 29 27.29 10.65 7.00
C TYR A 29 27.33 10.32 8.49
N CYS A 30 26.27 9.74 9.05
CA CYS A 30 26.19 9.41 10.48
C CYS A 30 26.96 8.14 10.87
N PHE A 31 27.14 7.19 9.94
CA PHE A 31 27.90 5.96 10.13
C PHE A 31 28.97 5.84 9.05
N PRO A 32 30.08 6.61 9.15
CA PRO A 32 31.14 6.58 8.16
C PRO A 32 31.79 5.19 8.11
N ILE A 33 31.72 4.57 6.93
CA ILE A 33 32.28 3.24 6.68
C ILE A 33 33.80 3.36 6.67
N LYS A 34 34.48 2.75 7.65
CA LYS A 34 35.95 2.81 7.80
C LYS A 34 36.71 1.96 6.77
N SER A 35 36.07 0.98 6.13
CA SER A 35 36.68 0.18 5.05
C SER A 35 35.64 -0.37 4.06
N ILE A 36 35.95 -0.29 2.76
CA ILE A 36 35.10 -0.80 1.68
C ILE A 36 35.53 -2.25 1.39
N ASN A 37 34.76 -3.20 1.90
CA ASN A 37 34.87 -4.64 1.63
C ASN A 37 33.53 -5.14 1.06
N ILE A 38 33.56 -6.31 0.40
CA ILE A 38 32.33 -6.95 -0.14
C ILE A 38 31.31 -7.18 0.99
N ASN A 39 31.76 -7.56 2.18
CA ASN A 39 30.89 -7.70 3.36
C ASN A 39 30.24 -6.36 3.77
N THR A 40 30.95 -5.23 3.74
CA THR A 40 30.36 -3.92 4.06
C THR A 40 29.35 -3.48 3.00
N LEU A 41 29.53 -3.86 1.74
CA LEU A 41 28.54 -3.64 0.67
C LEU A 41 27.26 -4.47 0.86
N ILE A 42 27.40 -5.76 1.19
CA ILE A 42 26.28 -6.64 1.50
C ILE A 42 25.52 -6.10 2.72
N ILE A 43 26.23 -5.77 3.81
CA ILE A 43 25.63 -5.17 5.00
C ILE A 43 24.91 -3.88 4.64
N SER A 44 25.46 -3.02 3.78
CA SER A 44 24.82 -1.76 3.35
C SER A 44 23.52 -1.94 2.53
N LEU A 45 23.37 -3.06 1.81
CA LEU A 45 22.17 -3.41 1.03
C LEU A 45 21.05 -3.95 1.92
N PHE A 46 21.41 -4.71 2.96
CA PHE A 46 20.48 -5.33 3.91
C PHE A 46 20.27 -4.49 5.19
N THR A 47 21.00 -3.40 5.37
CA THR A 47 20.77 -2.46 6.46
C THR A 47 19.74 -1.40 6.09
N PRO A 48 19.01 -0.89 7.09
CA PRO A 48 18.04 0.18 6.89
C PRO A 48 18.63 1.35 6.09
N PRO A 49 17.91 1.97 5.14
CA PRO A 49 16.57 1.63 4.70
C PRO A 49 16.62 0.38 3.81
N TYR A 50 15.77 -0.59 4.13
CA TYR A 50 15.74 -1.90 3.49
C TYR A 50 15.37 -1.73 2.01
N VAL A 51 16.34 -1.97 1.12
CA VAL A 51 16.15 -1.80 -0.33
C VAL A 51 15.03 -2.72 -0.85
N MET A 52 14.89 -3.91 -0.25
CA MET A 52 13.82 -4.84 -0.60
C MET A 52 12.43 -4.26 -0.31
N ASP A 53 12.22 -3.67 0.87
CA ASP A 53 10.94 -3.05 1.25
C ASP A 53 10.58 -1.92 0.29
N TYR A 54 11.58 -1.16 -0.14
CA TYR A 54 11.41 -0.13 -1.15
C TYR A 54 11.02 -0.69 -2.52
N ILE A 55 11.71 -1.75 -2.98
CA ILE A 55 11.40 -2.41 -4.26
C ILE A 55 9.97 -2.96 -4.23
N VAL A 56 9.58 -3.66 -3.16
CA VAL A 56 8.22 -4.19 -2.97
C VAL A 56 7.18 -3.07 -3.01
N THR A 57 7.45 -1.97 -2.31
CA THR A 57 6.54 -0.82 -2.27
C THR A 57 6.38 -0.20 -3.65
N ILE A 58 7.49 0.11 -4.34
CA ILE A 58 7.43 0.74 -5.65
C ILE A 58 6.81 -0.16 -6.70
N SER A 59 7.17 -1.44 -6.76
CA SER A 59 6.62 -2.35 -7.76
C SER A 59 5.11 -2.55 -7.55
N SER A 60 4.67 -2.70 -6.29
CA SER A 60 3.26 -2.81 -5.94
C SER A 60 2.49 -1.54 -6.28
N CYS A 61 2.98 -0.39 -5.85
CA CYS A 61 2.36 0.90 -6.16
C CYS A 61 2.31 1.15 -7.67
N PHE A 62 3.34 0.75 -8.43
CA PHE A 62 3.41 1.01 -9.87
C PHE A 62 2.33 0.22 -10.61
N PHE A 63 2.19 -1.05 -10.25
CA PHE A 63 1.17 -1.91 -10.80
C PHE A 63 -0.24 -1.40 -10.45
N LEU A 64 -0.48 -1.09 -9.17
CA LEU A 64 -1.76 -0.56 -8.69
C LEU A 64 -2.10 0.78 -9.35
N GLN A 65 -1.13 1.65 -9.56
CA GLN A 65 -1.32 2.92 -10.27
C GLN A 65 -1.73 2.70 -11.73
N ASN A 66 -1.13 1.73 -12.41
CA ASN A 66 -1.48 1.40 -13.78
C ASN A 66 -2.93 0.90 -13.87
N LEU A 67 -3.34 0.02 -12.94
CA LEU A 67 -4.73 -0.42 -12.81
C LEU A 67 -5.67 0.73 -12.51
N TYR A 68 -5.32 1.62 -11.58
CA TYR A 68 -6.11 2.80 -11.24
C TYR A 68 -6.41 3.65 -12.47
N VAL A 69 -5.38 3.95 -13.27
CA VAL A 69 -5.55 4.75 -14.50
C VAL A 69 -6.47 4.05 -15.48
N ARG A 70 -6.34 2.74 -15.67
CA ARG A 70 -7.20 1.97 -16.59
C ARG A 70 -8.66 1.94 -16.13
N PHE A 71 -8.93 1.68 -14.86
CA PHE A 71 -10.29 1.78 -14.30
C PHE A 71 -10.84 3.20 -14.38
N GLN A 72 -10.01 4.23 -14.20
CA GLN A 72 -10.42 5.62 -14.35
C GLN A 72 -10.76 5.93 -15.82
N SER A 73 -9.96 5.49 -16.79
CA SER A 73 -10.26 5.62 -18.22
C SER A 73 -11.55 4.93 -18.61
N LEU A 74 -11.81 3.74 -18.06
CA LEU A 74 -13.07 3.02 -18.26
C LEU A 74 -14.27 3.82 -17.72
N ASN A 75 -14.13 4.38 -16.52
CA ASN A 75 -15.16 5.24 -15.92
C ASN A 75 -15.39 6.52 -16.73
N ASP A 76 -14.34 7.08 -17.33
CA ASP A 76 -14.46 8.29 -18.16
C ASP A 76 -15.09 7.97 -19.52
N LEU A 77 -14.77 6.80 -20.11
CA LEU A 77 -15.47 6.27 -21.29
C LEU A 77 -16.97 6.11 -21.03
N TRP A 78 -17.34 5.57 -19.85
CA TRP A 78 -18.74 5.41 -19.47
C TRP A 78 -19.48 6.76 -19.39
N LYS A 79 -18.83 7.82 -18.92
CA LYS A 79 -19.44 9.16 -18.87
C LYS A 79 -19.67 9.79 -20.24
N CYS A 80 -19.02 9.30 -21.30
CA CYS A 80 -19.25 9.77 -22.66
C CYS A 80 -20.56 9.26 -23.25
N LEU A 81 -21.17 8.23 -22.65
CA LEU A 81 -22.48 7.72 -23.06
C LEU A 81 -23.57 8.80 -22.92
N PRO A 82 -24.57 8.81 -23.81
CA PRO A 82 -25.64 9.80 -23.76
C PRO A 82 -26.42 9.71 -22.44
N PRO A 83 -26.86 10.85 -21.90
CA PRO A 83 -27.66 10.87 -20.68
C PRO A 83 -28.95 10.05 -20.89
N LYS A 84 -29.29 9.23 -19.90
CA LYS A 84 -30.41 8.26 -19.94
C LYS A 84 -30.26 7.11 -20.95
N LEU A 85 -29.11 6.97 -21.63
CA LEU A 85 -28.85 5.90 -22.61
C LEU A 85 -29.91 5.83 -23.73
N VAL A 86 -30.39 6.99 -24.18
CA VAL A 86 -31.35 7.10 -25.28
C VAL A 86 -30.62 7.54 -26.54
N ALA A 87 -30.98 6.95 -27.68
CA ALA A 87 -30.45 7.35 -28.97
C ALA A 87 -30.78 8.83 -29.26
N VAL A 88 -29.76 9.60 -29.67
CA VAL A 88 -29.90 11.01 -30.04
C VAL A 88 -29.62 11.11 -31.55
N PRO A 89 -30.61 11.53 -32.37
CA PRO A 89 -30.43 11.65 -33.82
C PRO A 89 -29.20 12.49 -34.18
N GLY A 90 -28.30 11.93 -35.00
CA GLY A 90 -27.07 12.61 -35.42
C GLY A 90 -25.90 12.56 -34.44
N GLN A 91 -26.04 11.93 -33.27
CA GLN A 91 -24.94 11.73 -32.30
C GLN A 91 -24.75 10.28 -31.89
N TRP A 92 -25.83 9.60 -31.48
CA TRP A 92 -25.76 8.25 -30.92
C TRP A 92 -26.91 7.39 -31.43
N THR A 93 -26.59 6.28 -32.07
CA THR A 93 -27.55 5.22 -32.38
C THR A 93 -27.67 4.23 -31.20
N ASN A 94 -28.80 3.54 -31.10
CA ASN A 94 -29.00 2.50 -30.08
C ASN A 94 -27.92 1.39 -30.19
N ILE A 95 -27.57 0.99 -31.42
CA ILE A 95 -26.55 -0.03 -31.67
C ILE A 95 -25.17 0.42 -31.14
N GLU A 96 -24.76 1.67 -31.41
CA GLU A 96 -23.50 2.20 -30.90
C GLU A 96 -23.45 2.25 -29.37
N ILE A 97 -24.56 2.60 -28.73
CA ILE A 97 -24.68 2.59 -27.26
C ILE A 97 -24.49 1.16 -26.73
N VAL A 98 -25.20 0.18 -27.30
CA VAL A 98 -25.11 -1.23 -26.90
C VAL A 98 -23.70 -1.78 -27.09
N VAL A 99 -23.06 -1.54 -28.24
CA VAL A 99 -21.70 -1.98 -28.54
C VAL A 99 -20.69 -1.35 -27.57
N LEU A 100 -20.81 -0.06 -27.27
CA LEU A 100 -19.91 0.61 -26.33
C LEU A 100 -20.09 0.07 -24.91
N MET A 101 -21.32 -0.20 -24.48
CA MET A 101 -21.62 -0.80 -23.17
C MET A 101 -21.03 -2.21 -23.06
N GLU A 102 -21.18 -3.02 -24.10
CA GLU A 102 -20.62 -4.36 -24.15
C GLU A 102 -19.08 -4.34 -24.09
N ASN A 103 -18.44 -3.48 -24.88
CA ASN A 103 -16.98 -3.31 -24.85
C ASN A 103 -16.51 -2.83 -23.48
N THR A 104 -17.23 -1.90 -22.86
CA THR A 104 -16.92 -1.41 -21.51
C THR A 104 -17.03 -2.52 -20.47
N ARG A 105 -18.07 -3.37 -20.58
CA ARG A 105 -18.27 -4.53 -19.73
C ARG A 105 -17.13 -5.55 -19.88
N LEU A 106 -16.74 -5.88 -21.11
CA LEU A 106 -15.63 -6.80 -21.37
C LEU A 106 -14.30 -6.27 -20.83
N MET A 107 -13.99 -4.99 -21.08
CA MET A 107 -12.79 -4.35 -20.52
C MET A 107 -12.81 -4.31 -18.99
N HIS A 108 -13.98 -4.10 -18.36
CA HIS A 108 -14.09 -4.19 -16.90
C HIS A 108 -13.69 -5.58 -16.39
N THR A 109 -14.17 -6.64 -17.05
CA THR A 109 -13.83 -8.03 -16.69
C THR A 109 -12.34 -8.29 -16.84
N GLU A 110 -11.72 -7.90 -17.96
CA GLU A 110 -10.27 -8.05 -18.16
C GLU A 110 -9.45 -7.30 -17.10
N LEU A 111 -9.88 -6.09 -16.70
CA LEU A 111 -9.22 -5.35 -15.62
C LEU A 111 -9.38 -6.02 -14.25
N CYS A 112 -10.54 -6.62 -13.97
CA CYS A 112 -10.74 -7.45 -12.78
C CYS A 112 -9.85 -8.69 -12.79
N GLU A 113 -9.67 -9.35 -13.93
CA GLU A 113 -8.75 -10.48 -14.05
C GLU A 113 -7.29 -10.07 -13.82
N LEU A 114 -6.86 -8.92 -14.37
CA LEU A 114 -5.54 -8.35 -14.10
C LEU A 114 -5.33 -8.05 -12.61
N LEU A 115 -6.37 -7.56 -11.93
CA LEU A 115 -6.35 -7.38 -10.47
C LEU A 115 -6.17 -8.72 -9.75
N ASN A 116 -6.83 -9.78 -10.20
CA ASN A 116 -6.69 -11.13 -9.63
C ASN A 116 -5.29 -11.70 -9.84
N TYR A 117 -4.67 -11.48 -11.00
CA TYR A 117 -3.26 -11.85 -11.22
C TYR A 117 -2.32 -11.12 -10.26
N PHE A 118 -2.56 -9.84 -10.00
CA PHE A 118 -1.81 -9.10 -8.99
C PHE A 118 -2.01 -9.68 -7.60
N THR A 119 -3.25 -9.92 -7.17
CA THR A 119 -3.55 -10.48 -5.85
C THR A 119 -2.88 -11.84 -5.65
N ARG A 120 -2.87 -12.71 -6.67
CA ARG A 120 -2.21 -14.03 -6.61
C ARG A 120 -0.68 -13.92 -6.62
N GLY A 121 -0.13 -13.03 -7.44
CA GLY A 121 1.33 -12.88 -7.58
C GLY A 121 1.97 -12.12 -6.43
N TYR A 122 1.41 -10.97 -6.06
CA TYR A 122 1.91 -10.11 -4.97
C TYR A 122 1.38 -10.51 -3.60
N GLY A 123 0.31 -11.32 -3.50
CA GLY A 123 -0.30 -11.72 -2.23
C GLY A 123 0.71 -12.26 -1.20
N PRO A 124 1.50 -13.31 -1.51
CA PRO A 124 2.52 -13.84 -0.60
C PRO A 124 3.59 -12.81 -0.23
N LEU A 125 4.02 -12.02 -1.22
CA LEU A 125 5.03 -10.98 -1.04
C LEU A 125 4.54 -9.89 -0.08
N LEU A 126 3.29 -9.45 -0.25
CA LEU A 126 2.64 -8.47 0.61
C LEU A 126 2.43 -9.06 2.00
N LEU A 127 1.99 -10.32 2.15
CA LEU A 127 1.87 -10.97 3.46
C LEU A 127 3.19 -10.93 4.24
N GLY A 128 4.29 -11.34 3.60
CA GLY A 128 5.63 -11.26 4.20
C GLY A 128 6.00 -9.82 4.54
N PHE A 129 5.84 -8.90 3.59
CA PHE A 129 6.14 -7.49 3.79
C PHE A 129 5.39 -6.89 4.99
N TYR A 130 4.07 -7.11 5.09
CA TYR A 130 3.27 -6.59 6.20
C TYR A 130 3.64 -7.19 7.55
N THR A 131 3.81 -8.51 7.61
CA THR A 131 4.13 -9.22 8.87
C THR A 131 5.52 -8.88 9.38
N PHE A 132 6.55 -8.95 8.53
CA PHE A 132 7.92 -8.62 8.93
C PHE A 132 8.10 -7.13 9.24
N SER A 133 7.45 -6.23 8.49
CA SER A 133 7.48 -4.79 8.80
C SER A 133 6.85 -4.50 10.16
N PHE A 134 5.71 -5.14 10.46
CA PHE A 134 5.04 -4.97 11.76
C PHE A 134 5.88 -5.49 12.92
N ILE A 135 6.47 -6.68 12.81
CA ILE A 135 7.37 -7.23 13.81
C ILE A 135 8.59 -6.32 14.01
N THR A 136 9.17 -5.82 12.92
CA THR A 136 10.32 -4.88 12.97
C THR A 136 9.95 -3.58 13.69
N MET A 137 8.75 -3.05 13.46
CA MET A 137 8.25 -1.89 14.20
C MET A 137 8.09 -2.18 15.70
N LEU A 138 7.54 -3.35 16.08
CA LEU A 138 7.42 -3.73 17.49
C LEU A 138 8.77 -3.88 18.19
N ILE A 139 9.74 -4.53 17.55
CA ILE A 139 11.11 -4.66 18.06
C ILE A 139 11.76 -3.27 18.23
N GLY A 140 11.58 -2.39 17.25
CA GLY A 140 12.05 -1.00 17.32
C GLY A 140 11.50 -0.26 18.52
N ILE A 141 10.18 -0.33 18.73
CA ILE A 141 9.52 0.26 19.89
C ILE A 141 10.04 -0.33 21.19
N TYR A 142 10.24 -1.65 21.26
CA TYR A 142 10.79 -2.32 22.43
C TYR A 142 12.15 -1.73 22.84
N PHE A 143 13.06 -1.53 21.88
CA PHE A 143 14.35 -0.87 22.15
C PHE A 143 14.15 0.59 22.58
N ILE A 144 13.25 1.34 21.93
CA ILE A 144 12.98 2.74 22.33
C ILE A 144 12.49 2.84 23.78
N VAL A 145 11.60 1.95 24.22
CA VAL A 145 11.00 1.96 25.56
C VAL A 145 11.99 1.50 26.64
N ASN A 146 12.75 0.44 26.36
CA ASN A 146 13.63 -0.21 27.34
C ASN A 146 15.03 0.41 27.42
N ASP A 147 15.50 1.06 26.37
CA ASP A 147 16.89 1.55 26.26
C ASP A 147 17.03 3.07 26.56
N GLY A 148 15.96 3.75 26.97
CA GLY A 148 16.03 5.16 27.41
C GLY A 148 16.51 5.26 28.87
N PRO A 149 17.76 5.71 29.16
CA PRO A 149 18.42 6.87 28.57
C PRO A 149 19.90 6.66 28.17
N LEU A 150 20.21 6.23 26.94
CA LEU A 150 21.51 6.58 26.32
C LEU A 150 21.56 8.03 25.81
N THR A 151 20.47 8.78 25.89
CA THR A 151 20.37 10.19 25.47
C THR A 151 21.02 11.19 26.45
N ALA A 152 21.70 10.72 27.49
CA ALA A 152 22.40 11.56 28.47
C ALA A 152 23.88 11.85 28.12
N VAL A 153 24.39 11.40 26.96
CA VAL A 153 25.79 11.61 26.56
C VAL A 153 25.88 12.37 25.24
N GLY A 154 26.00 13.71 25.31
CA GLY A 154 26.49 14.55 24.21
C GLY A 154 25.57 14.81 23.00
N SER A 155 25.73 15.96 22.35
CA SER A 155 24.89 16.39 21.21
C SER A 155 25.06 15.54 19.94
N ILE A 156 26.18 14.80 19.82
CA ILE A 156 26.49 13.92 18.68
C ILE A 156 25.66 12.62 18.73
N GLU A 157 25.25 12.15 19.92
CA GLU A 157 24.47 10.90 20.06
C GLU A 157 22.98 11.07 19.76
N LYS A 158 22.43 12.29 19.83
CA LYS A 158 21.01 12.56 19.49
C LYS A 158 20.66 12.19 18.05
N HIS A 159 21.59 12.41 17.11
CA HIS A 159 21.38 12.05 15.69
C HIS A 159 21.35 10.54 15.47
N ARG A 160 22.06 9.76 16.30
CA ARG A 160 22.04 8.29 16.22
C ARG A 160 20.68 7.70 16.63
N ALA A 161 19.98 8.32 17.58
CA ALA A 161 18.64 7.88 17.99
C ALA A 161 17.53 8.25 16.99
N LEU A 162 17.73 9.34 16.23
CA LEU A 162 16.79 9.79 15.21
C LEU A 162 16.71 8.85 14.00
N ILE A 163 17.83 8.21 13.64
CA ILE A 163 17.90 7.34 12.44
C ILE A 163 16.97 6.13 12.57
N PRO A 164 17.01 5.31 13.65
CA PRO A 164 16.07 4.19 13.84
C PRO A 164 14.60 4.63 13.79
N LEU A 165 14.27 5.77 14.41
CA LEU A 165 12.90 6.29 14.41
C LEU A 165 12.44 6.65 12.99
N LEU A 166 13.30 7.28 12.19
CA LEU A 166 13.00 7.57 10.79
C LEU A 166 12.85 6.29 9.94
N VAL A 167 13.61 5.22 10.22
CA VAL A 167 13.44 3.91 9.56
C VAL A 167 12.06 3.33 9.85
N HIS A 168 11.62 3.33 11.12
CA HIS A 168 10.32 2.80 11.49
C HIS A 168 9.17 3.63 10.91
N LEU A 169 9.32 4.96 10.86
CA LEU A 169 8.37 5.84 10.21
C LEU A 169 8.29 5.58 8.70
N GLN A 170 9.43 5.34 8.04
CA GLN A 170 9.49 4.97 6.64
C GLN A 170 8.77 3.64 6.37
N LEU A 171 9.01 2.61 7.18
CA LEU A 171 8.32 1.33 7.07
C LEU A 171 6.80 1.50 7.18
N PHE A 172 6.34 2.28 8.15
CA PHE A 172 4.93 2.61 8.30
C PHE A 172 4.37 3.35 7.07
N ALA A 173 5.11 4.33 6.55
CA ALA A 173 4.71 5.08 5.37
C ALA A 173 4.59 4.18 4.12
N PHE A 174 5.52 3.24 3.93
CA PHE A 174 5.47 2.27 2.84
C PHE A 174 4.24 1.38 2.91
N MET A 175 3.95 0.83 4.09
CA MET A 175 2.76 0.02 4.35
C MET A 175 1.47 0.79 4.02
N VAL A 176 1.34 2.00 4.57
CA VAL A 176 0.17 2.86 4.32
C VAL A 176 0.04 3.25 2.84
N SER A 177 1.16 3.48 2.14
CA SER A 177 1.13 3.85 0.72
C SER A 177 0.46 2.76 -0.13
N ILE A 178 0.85 1.48 0.04
CA ILE A 178 0.25 0.36 -0.69
C ILE A 178 -1.25 0.29 -0.39
N ILE A 179 -1.65 0.41 0.88
CA ILE A 179 -3.08 0.39 1.27
C ILE A 179 -3.87 1.49 0.58
N ILE A 180 -3.34 2.71 0.52
CA ILE A 180 -4.00 3.84 -0.15
C ILE A 180 -4.19 3.56 -1.64
N PHE A 181 -3.17 3.01 -2.32
CA PHE A 181 -3.29 2.66 -3.73
C PHE A 181 -4.33 1.56 -3.97
N VAL A 182 -4.31 0.49 -3.18
CA VAL A 182 -5.32 -0.57 -3.26
C VAL A 182 -6.73 -0.01 -3.08
N SER A 183 -6.91 0.82 -2.07
CA SER A 183 -8.20 1.45 -1.77
C SER A 183 -8.66 2.38 -2.89
N SER A 184 -7.73 3.11 -3.52
CA SER A 184 -8.00 3.97 -4.66
C SER A 184 -8.41 3.19 -5.91
N VAL A 185 -7.76 2.06 -6.19
CA VAL A 185 -8.15 1.15 -7.28
C VAL A 185 -9.56 0.60 -7.03
N ASN A 186 -9.83 0.18 -5.80
CA ASN A 186 -11.14 -0.36 -5.43
C ASN A 186 -12.26 0.68 -5.57
N ASP A 187 -12.02 1.94 -5.15
CA ASP A 187 -12.98 3.04 -5.36
C ASP A 187 -13.32 3.21 -6.85
N LYS A 188 -12.32 3.22 -7.73
CA LYS A 188 -12.55 3.35 -9.18
C LYS A 188 -13.27 2.15 -9.77
N ARG A 189 -12.93 0.94 -9.35
CA ARG A 189 -13.64 -0.28 -9.75
C ARG A 189 -15.12 -0.20 -9.38
N MET A 190 -15.42 0.09 -8.11
CA MET A 190 -16.80 0.13 -7.59
C MET A 190 -17.62 1.30 -8.13
N LYS A 191 -16.97 2.36 -8.63
CA LYS A 191 -17.66 3.50 -9.23
C LYS A 191 -18.53 3.12 -10.43
N MET A 192 -18.15 2.10 -11.20
CA MET A 192 -18.96 1.61 -12.31
C MET A 192 -20.35 1.12 -11.85
N ILE A 193 -20.41 0.43 -10.70
CA ILE A 193 -21.69 0.01 -10.09
C ILE A 193 -22.55 1.23 -9.77
N SER A 194 -21.95 2.29 -9.24
CA SER A 194 -22.69 3.51 -8.93
C SER A 194 -23.33 4.11 -10.18
N TYR A 195 -22.63 4.10 -11.32
CA TYR A 195 -23.18 4.57 -12.58
C TYR A 195 -24.32 3.68 -13.09
N LEU A 196 -24.15 2.36 -13.05
CA LEU A 196 -25.19 1.42 -13.48
C LEU A 196 -26.47 1.55 -12.64
N ARG A 197 -26.34 1.74 -11.32
CA ARG A 197 -27.48 1.91 -10.40
C ARG A 197 -28.25 3.22 -10.59
N LEU A 198 -27.65 4.25 -11.19
CA LEU A 198 -28.31 5.53 -11.41
C LEU A 198 -29.36 5.49 -12.53
N TYR A 199 -29.31 4.49 -13.41
CA TYR A 199 -30.28 4.38 -14.50
C TYR A 199 -31.58 3.72 -14.03
N GLN A 200 -32.72 4.36 -14.30
CA GLN A 200 -34.03 3.72 -14.13
C GLN A 200 -34.23 2.66 -15.22
N ILE A 201 -33.90 1.41 -14.89
CA ILE A 201 -33.91 0.26 -15.81
C ILE A 201 -35.29 0.04 -16.45
N SER A 202 -36.38 0.46 -15.79
CA SER A 202 -37.75 0.33 -16.30
C SER A 202 -38.03 1.10 -17.59
N ASN A 203 -37.30 2.20 -17.83
CA ASN A 203 -37.57 3.13 -18.92
C ASN A 203 -36.58 2.97 -20.10
N LEU A 204 -35.73 1.95 -20.06
CA LEU A 204 -34.70 1.70 -21.06
C LEU A 204 -35.19 0.72 -22.14
N GLN A 205 -34.58 0.81 -23.32
CA GLN A 205 -34.81 -0.15 -24.39
C GLN A 205 -34.38 -1.57 -23.96
N PRO A 206 -35.03 -2.64 -24.45
CA PRO A 206 -34.78 -4.01 -24.00
C PRO A 206 -33.31 -4.42 -24.06
N ASP A 207 -32.61 -4.09 -25.14
CA ASP A 207 -31.21 -4.47 -25.37
C ASP A 207 -30.28 -3.82 -24.32
N ILE A 208 -30.48 -2.53 -24.06
CA ILE A 208 -29.73 -1.76 -23.06
C ILE A 208 -30.02 -2.30 -21.66
N LYS A 209 -31.29 -2.62 -21.37
CA LYS A 209 -31.70 -3.23 -20.10
C LYS A 209 -31.00 -4.57 -19.86
N GLN A 210 -30.90 -5.40 -20.90
CA GLN A 210 -30.18 -6.67 -20.82
C GLN A 210 -28.68 -6.45 -20.55
N GLN A 211 -28.05 -5.50 -21.24
CA GLN A 211 -26.63 -5.18 -21.02
C GLN A 211 -26.34 -4.71 -19.59
N ILE A 212 -27.17 -3.82 -19.03
CA ILE A 212 -27.03 -3.38 -17.63
C ILE A 212 -27.16 -4.57 -16.66
N LYS A 213 -28.15 -5.44 -16.89
CA LYS A 213 -28.35 -6.61 -16.03
C LYS A 213 -27.14 -7.55 -16.04
N MET A 214 -26.65 -7.90 -17.23
CA MET A 214 -25.45 -8.74 -17.37
C MET A 214 -24.22 -8.09 -16.72
N PHE A 215 -24.05 -6.78 -16.88
CA PHE A 215 -22.93 -6.07 -16.27
C PHE A 215 -23.02 -6.04 -14.73
N MET A 216 -24.21 -5.78 -14.18
CA MET A 216 -24.44 -5.80 -12.73
C MET A 216 -24.20 -7.19 -12.11
N GLU A 217 -24.62 -8.26 -12.80
CA GLU A 217 -24.36 -9.65 -12.37
C GLU A 217 -22.85 -9.95 -12.35
N GLN A 218 -22.12 -9.54 -13.39
CA GLN A 218 -20.66 -9.72 -13.47
C GLN A 218 -19.90 -8.95 -12.40
N ILE A 219 -20.28 -7.69 -12.14
CA ILE A 219 -19.60 -6.92 -11.10
C ILE A 219 -19.90 -7.51 -9.71
N SER A 220 -21.14 -7.93 -9.45
CA SER A 220 -21.49 -8.58 -8.17
C SER A 220 -20.68 -9.86 -7.94
N ALA A 221 -20.44 -10.67 -8.99
CA ALA A 221 -19.58 -11.84 -8.89
C ALA A 221 -18.12 -11.47 -8.57
N ASN A 222 -17.60 -10.40 -9.20
CA ASN A 222 -16.24 -9.90 -9.00
C ASN A 222 -16.07 -9.06 -7.72
N GLU A 223 -17.16 -8.70 -7.02
CA GLU A 223 -17.10 -7.93 -5.76
C GLU A 223 -16.44 -8.74 -4.64
N LEU A 224 -16.45 -10.08 -4.76
CA LEU A 224 -15.74 -11.01 -3.89
C LEU A 224 -14.21 -11.00 -4.11
N ASP A 225 -13.73 -10.48 -5.24
CA ASP A 225 -12.32 -10.43 -5.59
C ASP A 225 -11.64 -9.21 -4.95
N ARG A 226 -11.57 -9.19 -3.62
CA ARG A 226 -10.79 -8.19 -2.89
C ARG A 226 -9.30 -8.44 -3.04
N ILE A 227 -8.51 -7.38 -2.98
CA ILE A 227 -7.05 -7.52 -2.92
C ILE A 227 -6.71 -7.98 -1.50
N THR A 228 -6.19 -9.20 -1.40
CA THR A 228 -5.83 -9.82 -0.12
C THR A 228 -4.34 -10.12 -0.06
N ALA A 229 -3.79 -10.13 1.16
CA ALA A 229 -2.46 -10.65 1.43
C ALA A 229 -2.54 -12.18 1.51
N PHE A 230 -2.49 -12.85 0.35
CA PHE A 230 -2.53 -14.32 0.24
C PHE A 230 -3.73 -14.96 0.96
N GLY A 231 -4.89 -14.29 0.97
CA GLY A 231 -6.11 -14.77 1.64
C GLY A 231 -6.13 -14.62 3.17
N PHE A 232 -5.08 -14.12 3.82
CA PHE A 232 -5.07 -13.94 5.28
C PHE A 232 -5.86 -12.71 5.75
N PHE A 233 -5.68 -11.57 5.06
CA PHE A 233 -6.41 -10.34 5.35
C PHE A 233 -6.59 -9.51 4.09
N ASP A 234 -7.66 -8.71 4.08
CA ASP A 234 -7.94 -7.71 3.05
C ASP A 234 -6.97 -6.54 3.20
N ILE A 235 -6.41 -6.07 2.08
CA ILE A 235 -5.58 -4.87 2.06
C ILE A 235 -6.51 -3.68 1.79
N ASP A 236 -7.06 -3.09 2.85
CA ASP A 236 -7.96 -1.95 2.77
C ASP A 236 -7.64 -0.89 3.85
N LEU A 237 -8.35 0.22 3.85
CA LEU A 237 -8.14 1.28 4.86
C LEU A 237 -8.39 0.79 6.31
N ASN A 238 -9.18 -0.26 6.52
CA ASN A 238 -9.39 -0.82 7.85
C ASN A 238 -8.09 -1.46 8.38
N LEU A 239 -7.26 -2.03 7.50
CA LEU A 239 -5.95 -2.56 7.89
C LEU A 239 -5.06 -1.49 8.57
N VAL A 240 -5.10 -0.22 8.12
CA VAL A 240 -4.36 0.88 8.77
C VAL A 240 -4.82 1.06 10.21
N THR A 241 -6.13 1.05 10.44
CA THR A 241 -6.69 1.20 11.79
C THR A 241 -6.28 0.04 12.68
N SER A 242 -6.31 -1.19 12.17
CA SER A 242 -5.85 -2.38 12.89
C SER A 242 -4.37 -2.28 13.26
N ILE A 243 -3.50 -1.87 12.32
CA ILE A 243 -2.06 -1.69 12.59
C ILE A 243 -1.86 -0.63 13.69
N LEU A 244 -2.53 0.52 13.61
CA LEU A 244 -2.40 1.59 14.60
C LEU A 244 -2.87 1.13 15.99
N VAL A 245 -4.03 0.48 16.09
CA VAL A 245 -4.57 -0.04 17.35
C VAL A 245 -3.62 -1.06 17.96
N LEU A 246 -3.08 -1.98 17.15
CA LEU A 246 -2.12 -2.99 17.61
C LEU A 246 -0.80 -2.35 18.07
N LEU A 247 -0.28 -1.34 17.34
CA LEU A 247 0.92 -0.62 17.75
C LEU A 247 0.70 0.14 19.07
N ILE A 248 -0.40 0.87 19.22
CA ILE A 248 -0.72 1.61 20.46
C ILE A 248 -0.86 0.64 21.64
N THR A 249 -1.57 -0.47 21.43
CA THR A 249 -1.75 -1.50 22.45
C THR A 249 -0.39 -2.11 22.84
N GLY A 250 0.43 -2.49 21.86
CA GLY A 250 1.77 -3.02 22.10
C GLY A 250 2.68 -2.05 22.84
N ILE A 251 2.69 -0.76 22.45
CA ILE A 251 3.43 0.29 23.15
C ILE A 251 2.96 0.40 24.61
N SER A 252 1.65 0.50 24.83
CA SER A 252 1.06 0.63 26.17
C SER A 252 1.43 -0.56 27.06
N THR A 253 1.33 -1.79 26.55
CA THR A 253 1.72 -3.00 27.27
C THR A 253 3.22 -3.02 27.58
N MET A 254 4.08 -2.65 26.62
CA MET A 254 5.53 -2.59 26.84
C MET A 254 5.90 -1.55 27.91
N ILE A 255 5.24 -0.40 27.93
CA ILE A 255 5.45 0.62 28.97
C ILE A 255 5.00 0.10 30.34
N GLN A 256 3.82 -0.52 30.42
CA GLN A 256 3.28 -1.08 31.66
C GLN A 256 4.17 -2.20 32.23
N MET A 257 4.78 -3.01 31.37
CA MET A 257 5.62 -4.14 31.75
C MET A 257 7.11 -3.78 31.94
N LYS A 258 7.51 -2.52 31.77
CA LYS A 258 8.93 -2.12 31.74
C LYS A 258 9.73 -2.59 32.96
N ASP A 259 9.13 -2.50 34.15
CA ASP A 259 9.77 -2.89 35.41
C ASP A 259 9.43 -4.32 35.85
N HIS A 260 8.75 -5.10 34.99
CA HIS A 260 8.39 -6.48 35.30
C HIS A 260 9.66 -7.37 35.34
N PRO A 261 9.82 -8.28 36.31
CA PRO A 261 11.03 -9.09 36.48
C PRO A 261 11.46 -9.84 35.21
N ILE A 262 10.49 -10.36 34.44
CA ILE A 262 10.75 -11.06 33.17
C ILE A 262 11.37 -10.11 32.13
N ILE A 263 10.87 -8.88 32.01
CA ILE A 263 11.39 -7.90 31.04
C ILE A 263 12.79 -7.43 31.46
N LEU A 264 13.02 -7.22 32.75
CA LEU A 264 14.34 -6.88 33.27
C LEU A 264 15.38 -7.97 32.98
N GLN A 265 15.02 -9.25 33.18
CA GLN A 265 15.87 -10.38 32.84
C GLN A 265 16.15 -10.42 31.32
N LEU A 266 15.12 -10.26 30.49
CA LEU A 266 15.26 -10.26 29.04
C LEU A 266 16.15 -9.11 28.54
N ASN A 267 16.03 -7.91 29.12
CA ASN A 267 16.90 -6.77 28.84
C ASN A 267 18.37 -7.08 29.19
N TYR A 268 18.61 -7.69 30.35
CA TYR A 268 19.97 -8.07 30.78
C TYR A 268 20.61 -9.10 29.85
N GLU A 269 19.89 -10.16 29.52
CA GLU A 269 20.37 -11.21 28.61
C GLU A 269 20.62 -10.65 27.20
N THR A 270 19.71 -9.81 26.69
CA THR A 270 19.86 -9.15 25.39
C THR A 270 21.10 -8.26 25.36
N LYS A 271 21.32 -7.43 26.39
CA LYS A 271 22.51 -6.58 26.50
C LYS A 271 23.79 -7.41 26.57
N SER A 272 23.81 -8.48 27.37
CA SER A 272 24.94 -9.41 27.48
C SER A 272 25.26 -10.08 26.14
N PHE A 273 24.24 -10.49 25.39
CA PHE A 273 24.40 -11.04 24.04
C PHE A 273 24.97 -10.02 23.06
N LEU A 274 24.42 -8.80 23.03
CA LEU A 274 24.89 -7.76 22.10
C LEU A 274 26.36 -7.39 22.36
N VAL A 275 26.78 -7.26 23.62
CA VAL A 275 28.19 -7.01 23.96
C VAL A 275 29.10 -8.11 23.40
N LYS A 276 28.74 -9.39 23.56
CA LYS A 276 29.52 -10.52 23.03
C LYS A 276 29.62 -10.59 21.51
N VAL A 277 28.68 -9.99 20.79
CA VAL A 277 28.63 -10.02 19.32
C VAL A 277 29.37 -8.83 18.71
N PHE A 278 29.43 -7.70 19.41
CA PHE A 278 30.00 -6.44 18.91
C PHE A 278 31.37 -6.08 19.50
N GLU A 279 31.84 -6.75 20.56
CA GLU A 279 33.25 -6.79 21.01
C GLU A 279 33.96 -8.04 20.49
#